data_AF-A0A5S9MYC8-F1
#
_entry.id   AF-A0A5S9MYC8-F1
#
_cell.length_a   1.000
_cell.length_b   1.000
_cell.length_c   1.000
_cell.angle_alpha   90.00
_cell.angle_beta   90.00
_cell.angle_gamma   90.00
#
_symmetry.space_group_name_H-M   'P 1'
#
loop_
_entity.id
_entity.type
_entity.pdbx_description
1 polymer ?
#
loop_
_entity_poly.entity_id
_entity_poly.type
_entity_poly.pdbx_seq_one_letter_code
_entity_poly.pdbx_strand_id
1 'polypeptide(L)'
;MSAVDINAVKTYLLDLQARICAGLAEQDGGAEFVADSWQREEGGGGTSRVITHGNIIEKGGVNFSHVMGASMPASATAHRPELAGRSFQAMGVSLVIHPKNPHVPTSHANVRFFIAEKEGEDPVWWFGGGYDLTPYYLYEEDCVSWHREALNACEPFGVDVYPRYKAWCDDYFYLKHRNEARGVGGLFFDDLNDGGFDQCFAFMQSVGNSYLPAYQPIVERRKSLPWTDAQRDYQLHRRGRYVEFNLVFDRGTLFGLQSGGRTESILMSLPPEVRWDYMWQVEPDSEEARLLQVLQTPRDWLADGDRYVVFGNPIEHSKSPQIHQAFAEQTAHNVHYDKQRVAVDHFDTAVAAFVGAGGRGLNVTLPFKLEAYEYAARLSKRARQAGAVNTLIVESDGSVSGDNTDGVGIIADITDNLKWQIKGQEVLVLGAGGAVRGILGPLLEMEPAKVYIANRTVSKAQQLAQAFSKEGAVEALSYDQVPHHAMGLIINGTSASIAGDVPAIPAMTISTDTACYDMMYAAEPTAFMQWATQQGATKCSDGLGMLVEQAAESFRLWRGIKPATQPVIDQLRAQMSSKDA
;
A
#
# COMPACT_ATOMS: atom_id res chain seq x y z
N MET A 1 -20.04 -22.80 26.02
CA MET A 1 -18.58 -22.67 25.87
C MET A 1 -17.98 -24.00 26.24
N SER A 2 -17.14 -24.58 25.39
CA SER A 2 -16.40 -25.80 25.71
C SER A 2 -15.44 -25.54 26.86
N ALA A 3 -15.21 -26.57 27.68
CA ALA A 3 -14.20 -26.51 28.73
C ALA A 3 -12.80 -26.48 28.09
N VAL A 4 -11.87 -25.75 28.71
CA VAL A 4 -10.47 -25.71 28.27
C VAL A 4 -9.86 -27.11 28.38
N ASP A 5 -9.29 -27.62 27.29
CA ASP A 5 -8.57 -28.90 27.26
C ASP A 5 -7.05 -28.68 27.10
N ILE A 6 -6.37 -28.56 28.24
CA ILE A 6 -4.93 -28.36 28.33
C ILE A 6 -4.15 -29.55 27.74
N ASN A 7 -4.67 -30.77 27.89
CA ASN A 7 -3.99 -31.98 27.44
C ASN A 7 -4.04 -32.12 25.91
N ALA A 8 -5.16 -31.74 25.28
CA ALA A 8 -5.27 -31.67 23.83
C ALA A 8 -4.24 -30.69 23.22
N VAL A 9 -4.10 -29.50 23.82
CA VAL A 9 -3.11 -28.50 23.37
C VAL A 9 -1.69 -29.05 23.50
N LYS A 10 -1.35 -29.63 24.65
CA LYS A 10 -0.03 -30.22 24.89
C LYS A 10 0.31 -31.33 23.88
N THR A 11 -0.65 -32.22 23.64
CA THR A 11 -0.49 -33.35 22.70
C THR A 11 -0.23 -32.83 21.28
N TYR A 12 -1.02 -31.84 20.84
CA TYR A 12 -0.82 -31.19 19.56
C TYR A 12 0.55 -30.52 19.44
N LEU A 13 1.00 -29.78 20.45
CA LEU A 13 2.28 -29.05 20.41
C LEU A 13 3.48 -30.00 20.34
N LEU A 14 3.44 -31.13 21.06
CA LEU A 14 4.48 -32.15 20.99
C LEU A 14 4.54 -32.81 19.60
N ASP A 15 3.38 -33.14 19.03
CA ASP A 15 3.28 -33.66 17.66
C ASP A 15 3.76 -32.64 16.62
N LEU A 16 3.38 -31.37 16.78
CA LEU A 16 3.82 -30.28 15.90
C LEU A 16 5.35 -30.15 15.91
N GLN A 17 5.97 -30.13 17.10
CA GLN A 17 7.44 -30.10 17.21
C GLN A 17 8.07 -31.26 16.44
N ALA A 18 7.55 -32.47 16.60
CA ALA A 18 8.09 -33.66 15.95
C ALA A 18 7.97 -33.57 14.42
N ARG A 19 6.80 -33.19 13.89
CA ARG A 19 6.57 -33.01 12.44
C ARG A 19 7.48 -31.94 11.85
N ILE A 20 7.61 -30.79 12.50
CA ILE A 20 8.51 -29.71 12.07
C ILE A 20 9.96 -30.20 11.99
N CYS A 21 10.45 -30.86 13.05
CA CYS A 21 11.82 -31.38 13.06
C CYS A 21 12.04 -32.39 11.93
N ALA A 22 11.11 -33.31 11.72
CA ALA A 22 11.20 -34.31 10.66
C ALA A 22 11.23 -33.66 9.27
N GLY A 23 10.31 -32.73 8.99
CA GLY A 23 10.25 -32.05 7.69
C GLY A 23 11.46 -31.16 7.40
N LEU A 24 12.07 -30.56 8.42
CA LEU A 24 13.31 -29.78 8.28
C LEU A 24 14.55 -30.67 8.14
N ALA A 25 14.62 -31.77 8.88
CA ALA A 25 15.70 -32.76 8.77
C ALA A 25 15.77 -33.36 7.36
N GLU A 26 14.62 -33.65 6.75
CA GLU A 26 14.53 -34.14 5.38
C GLU A 26 15.13 -33.14 4.37
N GLN A 27 14.83 -31.85 4.52
CA GLN A 27 15.40 -30.78 3.68
C GLN A 27 16.92 -30.63 3.83
N ASP A 28 17.46 -30.97 5.01
CA ASP A 28 18.89 -30.92 5.31
C ASP A 28 19.67 -32.17 4.83
N GLY A 29 18.99 -33.13 4.20
CA GLY A 29 19.60 -34.39 3.77
C GLY A 29 19.69 -35.44 4.88
N GLY A 30 18.83 -35.35 5.90
CA GLY A 30 18.70 -36.33 6.97
C GLY A 30 19.46 -35.98 8.26
N ALA A 31 19.92 -34.74 8.44
CA ALA A 31 20.56 -34.31 9.68
C ALA A 31 19.54 -34.30 10.84
N GLU A 32 19.93 -34.87 11.98
CA GLU A 32 19.04 -34.99 13.14
C GLU A 32 19.11 -33.76 14.05
N PHE A 33 17.94 -33.34 14.57
CA PHE A 33 17.88 -32.38 15.66
C PHE A 33 18.20 -33.08 16.98
N VAL A 34 19.25 -32.63 17.67
CA VAL A 34 19.63 -33.13 18.99
C VAL A 34 18.60 -32.68 20.02
N ALA A 35 18.01 -33.65 20.72
CA ALA A 35 17.00 -33.40 21.74
C ALA A 35 17.64 -33.21 23.11
N ASP A 36 17.20 -32.19 23.84
CA ASP A 36 17.62 -31.83 25.18
C ASP A 36 16.36 -31.58 26.04
N SER A 37 16.02 -32.55 26.88
CA SER A 37 14.86 -32.49 27.77
C SER A 37 15.26 -31.98 29.15
N TRP A 38 14.48 -31.03 29.68
CA TRP A 38 14.78 -30.35 30.93
C TRP A 38 13.52 -30.12 31.76
N GLN A 39 13.70 -29.94 33.07
CA GLN A 39 12.63 -29.67 34.05
C GLN A 39 12.94 -28.39 34.83
N ARG A 40 11.90 -27.72 35.35
CA ARG A 40 12.04 -26.57 36.27
C ARG A 40 11.69 -27.00 37.68
N GLU A 41 12.40 -26.47 38.66
CA GLU A 41 12.09 -26.67 40.09
C GLU A 41 10.68 -26.16 40.44
N GLU A 42 10.26 -25.05 39.83
CA GLU A 42 8.93 -24.44 40.00
C GLU A 42 7.79 -25.25 39.36
N GLY A 43 8.11 -26.27 38.57
CA GLY A 43 7.15 -27.13 37.88
C GLY A 43 7.17 -27.00 36.35
N GLY A 44 6.91 -28.12 35.69
CA GLY A 44 6.95 -28.23 34.23
C GLY A 44 8.37 -28.45 33.68
N GLY A 45 8.59 -28.06 32.43
CA GLY A 45 9.83 -28.31 31.71
C GLY A 45 9.69 -28.11 30.20
N GLY A 46 10.56 -28.74 29.44
CA GLY A 46 10.51 -28.65 27.98
C GLY A 46 11.42 -29.66 27.30
N THR A 47 11.38 -29.64 25.98
CA THR A 47 12.33 -30.36 25.12
C THR A 47 12.79 -29.39 24.05
N SER A 48 14.06 -29.01 24.12
CA SER A 48 14.73 -28.27 23.08
C SER A 48 15.24 -29.25 22.02
N ARG A 49 14.99 -28.95 20.74
CA ARG A 49 15.55 -29.72 19.62
C ARG A 49 16.38 -28.78 18.78
N VAL A 50 17.68 -29.03 18.64
CA VAL A 50 18.62 -28.10 18.02
C VAL A 50 19.43 -28.81 16.93
N ILE A 51 19.61 -28.13 15.81
CA ILE A 51 20.53 -28.51 14.73
C ILE A 51 21.60 -27.43 14.60
N THR A 52 22.86 -27.85 14.46
CA THR A 52 24.01 -26.97 14.24
C THR A 52 24.88 -27.58 13.15
N HIS A 53 25.46 -26.73 12.30
CA HIS A 53 26.34 -27.15 11.21
C HIS A 53 25.70 -28.16 10.23
N GLY A 54 24.39 -28.02 9.98
CA GLY A 54 23.69 -28.79 8.94
C GLY A 54 24.12 -28.39 7.52
N ASN A 55 23.69 -29.17 6.54
CA ASN A 55 24.03 -28.95 5.14
C ASN A 55 23.35 -27.69 4.58
N ILE A 56 22.08 -27.52 4.90
CA ILE A 56 21.22 -26.40 4.49
C ILE A 56 20.93 -25.48 5.68
N ILE A 57 20.63 -26.04 6.85
CA ILE A 57 20.35 -25.35 8.10
C ILE A 57 21.65 -25.19 8.89
N GLU A 58 22.19 -23.98 8.89
CA GLU A 58 23.45 -23.69 9.60
C GLU A 58 23.27 -23.73 11.12
N LYS A 59 22.14 -23.19 11.58
CA LYS A 59 21.69 -23.28 12.97
C LYS A 59 20.17 -23.24 12.97
N GLY A 60 19.55 -24.09 13.76
CA GLY A 60 18.11 -24.02 13.97
C GLY A 60 17.70 -24.69 15.26
N GLY A 61 16.53 -24.32 15.76
CA GLY A 61 15.94 -25.07 16.85
C GLY A 61 14.44 -24.94 16.88
N VAL A 62 13.82 -25.98 17.42
CA VAL A 62 12.37 -26.14 17.56
C VAL A 62 12.14 -26.54 19.02
N ASN A 63 11.78 -25.57 19.84
CA ASN A 63 11.68 -25.73 21.28
C ASN A 63 10.23 -25.90 21.70
N PHE A 64 9.95 -26.99 22.42
CA PHE A 64 8.71 -27.16 23.17
C PHE A 64 8.95 -26.83 24.64
N SER A 65 8.03 -26.10 25.26
CA SER A 65 8.00 -25.90 26.71
C SER A 65 6.57 -25.99 27.23
N HIS A 66 6.42 -26.53 28.44
CA HIS A 66 5.21 -26.47 29.26
C HIS A 66 5.65 -26.15 30.70
N VAL A 67 5.52 -24.89 31.08
CA VAL A 67 5.90 -24.36 32.40
C VAL A 67 4.65 -24.07 33.21
N MET A 68 4.78 -24.18 34.53
CA MET A 68 3.69 -23.94 35.47
C MET A 68 4.24 -23.26 36.72
N GLY A 69 3.38 -22.54 37.44
CA GLY A 69 3.74 -21.87 38.68
C GLY A 69 2.54 -21.56 39.56
N ALA A 70 2.77 -21.49 40.86
CA ALA A 70 1.71 -21.28 41.86
C ALA A 70 1.13 -19.85 41.87
N SER A 71 1.90 -18.87 41.38
CA SER A 71 1.50 -17.47 41.33
C SER A 71 2.16 -16.74 40.15
N MET A 72 1.43 -15.80 39.54
CA MET A 72 1.98 -14.95 38.47
C MET A 72 3.09 -14.01 38.96
N PRO A 73 4.14 -13.74 38.15
CA PRO A 73 5.15 -12.73 38.46
C PRO A 73 4.54 -11.33 38.61
N ALA A 74 5.08 -10.52 39.52
CA ALA A 74 4.57 -9.17 39.80
C ALA A 74 4.53 -8.26 38.55
N SER A 75 5.46 -8.46 37.61
CA SER A 75 5.51 -7.75 36.33
C SER A 75 4.32 -8.08 35.42
N ALA A 76 3.80 -9.31 35.45
CA ALA A 76 2.64 -9.71 34.67
C ALA A 76 1.33 -9.19 35.28
N THR A 77 1.21 -9.21 36.61
CA THR A 77 0.01 -8.72 37.33
C THR A 77 -0.14 -7.19 37.32
N ALA A 78 0.95 -6.44 37.11
CA ALA A 78 0.90 -4.98 37.00
C ALA A 78 0.07 -4.49 35.80
N HIS A 79 0.06 -5.27 34.72
CA HIS A 79 -0.71 -4.96 33.51
C HIS A 79 -2.02 -5.74 33.41
N ARG A 80 -2.19 -6.79 34.22
CA ARG A 80 -3.39 -7.65 34.28
C ARG A 80 -3.75 -8.01 35.73
N PRO A 81 -4.43 -7.10 36.46
CA PRO A 81 -4.79 -7.30 37.85
C PRO A 81 -5.63 -8.56 38.12
N GLU A 82 -6.42 -8.98 37.13
CA GLU A 82 -7.23 -10.20 37.16
C GLU A 82 -6.41 -11.50 37.28
N LEU A 83 -5.11 -11.44 36.99
CA LEU A 83 -4.19 -12.57 37.14
C LEU A 83 -3.61 -12.71 38.56
N ALA A 84 -3.86 -11.73 39.43
CA ALA A 84 -3.32 -11.73 40.78
C ALA A 84 -3.86 -12.90 41.62
N GLY A 85 -2.94 -13.64 42.26
CA GLY A 85 -3.29 -14.79 43.10
C GLY A 85 -3.77 -16.03 42.34
N ARG A 86 -3.67 -16.03 41.00
CA ARG A 86 -3.95 -17.22 40.17
C ARG A 86 -2.67 -18.05 39.98
N SER A 87 -2.84 -19.37 39.98
CA SER A 87 -1.84 -20.30 39.43
C SER A 87 -1.84 -20.20 37.91
N PHE A 88 -0.73 -20.53 37.25
CA PHE A 88 -0.63 -20.43 35.79
C PHE A 88 0.04 -21.62 35.14
N GLN A 89 -0.30 -21.84 33.89
CA GLN A 89 0.39 -22.73 32.97
C GLN A 89 0.62 -22.00 31.64
N ALA A 90 1.82 -22.15 31.07
CA ALA A 90 2.14 -21.66 29.74
C ALA A 90 2.81 -22.78 28.96
N MET A 91 2.35 -23.03 27.75
CA MET A 91 2.97 -24.00 26.85
C MET A 91 3.04 -23.49 25.43
N GLY A 92 4.01 -23.98 24.67
CA GLY A 92 4.15 -23.58 23.27
C GLY A 92 5.28 -24.28 22.55
N VAL A 93 5.26 -24.13 21.22
CA VAL A 93 6.38 -24.42 20.33
C VAL A 93 6.91 -23.10 19.79
N SER A 94 8.21 -22.88 19.88
CA SER A 94 8.91 -21.74 19.27
C SER A 94 10.09 -22.25 18.46
N LEU A 95 10.28 -21.71 17.26
CA LEU A 95 11.37 -22.10 16.39
C LEU A 95 11.99 -20.90 15.69
N VAL A 96 13.28 -21.04 15.38
CA VAL A 96 14.01 -20.16 14.46
C VAL A 96 14.95 -21.02 13.63
N ILE A 97 14.96 -20.78 12.32
CA ILE A 97 15.82 -21.51 11.37
C ILE A 97 16.72 -20.50 10.64
N HIS A 98 18.03 -20.71 10.71
CA HIS A 98 19.05 -19.94 10.00
C HIS A 98 19.72 -20.81 8.94
N PRO A 99 19.32 -20.69 7.67
CA PRO A 99 19.96 -21.40 6.58
C PRO A 99 21.38 -20.89 6.30
N LYS A 100 22.24 -21.78 5.83
CA LYS A 100 23.61 -21.47 5.41
C LYS A 100 23.63 -20.65 4.12
N ASN A 101 22.78 -21.00 3.15
CA ASN A 101 22.72 -20.34 1.85
C ASN A 101 21.99 -18.98 1.97
N PRO A 102 22.61 -17.83 1.59
CA PRO A 102 21.96 -16.51 1.61
C PRO A 102 20.67 -16.40 0.80
N HIS A 103 20.46 -17.29 -0.18
CA HIS A 103 19.23 -17.30 -0.96
C HIS A 103 18.04 -17.93 -0.24
N VAL A 104 18.26 -18.65 0.88
CA VAL A 104 17.19 -19.21 1.71
C VAL A 104 16.94 -18.27 2.89
N PRO A 105 15.71 -17.74 3.06
CA PRO A 105 15.38 -16.86 4.18
C PRO A 105 15.53 -17.52 5.55
N THR A 106 15.89 -16.73 6.56
CA THR A 106 15.61 -17.10 7.94
C THR A 106 14.11 -17.09 8.18
N SER A 107 13.60 -18.02 8.98
CA SER A 107 12.18 -18.07 9.38
C SER A 107 12.05 -18.23 10.88
N HIS A 108 10.95 -17.72 11.40
CA HIS A 108 10.53 -17.90 12.79
C HIS A 108 9.06 -18.32 12.84
N ALA A 109 8.72 -19.16 13.83
CA ALA A 109 7.33 -19.45 14.15
C ALA A 109 7.15 -19.67 15.65
N ASN A 110 5.97 -19.31 16.14
CA ASN A 110 5.55 -19.57 17.49
C ASN A 110 4.05 -19.92 17.53
N VAL A 111 3.68 -20.91 18.33
CA VAL A 111 2.29 -21.13 18.75
C VAL A 111 2.28 -21.48 20.23
N ARG A 112 1.44 -20.81 21.00
CA ARG A 112 1.43 -20.90 22.47
C ARG A 112 0.03 -20.77 23.04
N PHE A 113 -0.13 -21.32 24.24
CA PHE A 113 -1.32 -21.28 25.05
C PHE A 113 -0.95 -20.88 26.48
N PHE A 114 -1.73 -19.96 27.04
CA PHE A 114 -1.64 -19.54 28.43
C PHE A 114 -2.97 -19.74 29.12
N ILE A 115 -2.93 -20.20 30.38
CA ILE A 115 -4.08 -20.26 31.26
C ILE A 115 -3.69 -19.91 32.70
N ALA A 116 -4.56 -19.16 33.37
CA ALA A 116 -4.47 -18.83 34.78
C ALA A 116 -5.76 -19.19 35.53
N GLU A 117 -5.60 -19.94 36.61
CA GLU A 117 -6.69 -20.60 37.34
C GLU A 117 -6.66 -20.23 38.83
N LYS A 118 -7.84 -20.07 39.42
CA LYS A 118 -8.05 -19.86 40.86
C LYS A 118 -9.36 -20.52 41.26
N GLU A 119 -9.33 -21.20 42.40
CA GLU A 119 -10.51 -21.91 42.92
C GLU A 119 -11.69 -20.96 43.09
N GLY A 120 -12.85 -21.34 42.55
CA GLY A 120 -14.08 -20.54 42.62
C GLY A 120 -14.18 -19.38 41.61
N GLU A 121 -13.20 -19.19 40.73
CA GLU A 121 -13.24 -18.19 39.65
C GLU A 121 -13.07 -18.83 38.28
N ASP A 122 -13.70 -18.23 37.25
CA ASP A 122 -13.52 -18.69 35.86
C ASP A 122 -12.06 -18.53 35.42
N PRO A 123 -11.49 -19.47 34.63
CA PRO A 123 -10.12 -19.39 34.17
C PRO A 123 -9.92 -18.26 33.15
N VAL A 124 -8.78 -17.57 33.24
CA VAL A 124 -8.37 -16.58 32.24
C VAL A 124 -7.36 -17.26 31.31
N TRP A 125 -7.63 -17.27 30.02
CA TRP A 125 -6.78 -17.95 29.05
C TRP A 125 -6.75 -17.20 27.72
N TRP A 126 -5.70 -17.47 26.94
CA TRP A 126 -5.59 -17.01 25.56
C TRP A 126 -4.55 -17.84 24.79
N PHE A 127 -4.69 -17.82 23.47
CA PHE A 127 -3.67 -18.29 22.54
C PHE A 127 -2.87 -17.11 21.99
N GLY A 128 -1.65 -17.42 21.55
CA GLY A 128 -0.81 -16.49 20.81
C GLY A 128 0.08 -17.25 19.84
N GLY A 129 0.64 -16.54 18.88
CA GLY A 129 1.53 -17.16 17.91
C GLY A 129 1.68 -16.38 16.62
N GLY A 130 2.07 -17.09 15.58
CA GLY A 130 2.38 -16.54 14.28
C GLY A 130 3.63 -17.15 13.67
N TYR A 131 3.95 -16.71 12.46
CA TYR A 131 5.22 -17.00 11.80
C TYR A 131 5.58 -15.84 10.87
N ASP A 132 6.87 -15.68 10.64
CA ASP A 132 7.40 -14.61 9.79
C ASP A 132 8.65 -15.05 9.02
N LEU A 133 8.86 -14.39 7.87
CA LEU A 133 9.95 -14.69 6.94
C LEU A 133 10.93 -13.52 6.87
N THR A 134 12.22 -13.82 7.06
CA THR A 134 13.32 -12.85 7.03
C THR A 134 14.29 -13.19 5.89
N PRO A 135 14.01 -12.72 4.66
CA PRO A 135 14.89 -12.95 3.52
C PRO A 135 16.18 -12.10 3.62
N TYR A 136 17.20 -12.54 2.88
CA TYR A 136 18.40 -11.76 2.60
C TYR A 136 18.35 -11.22 1.17
N TYR A 137 17.95 -12.06 0.20
CA TYR A 137 17.63 -11.63 -1.15
C TYR A 137 16.13 -11.72 -1.39
N LEU A 138 15.57 -10.72 -2.07
CA LEU A 138 14.12 -10.65 -2.29
C LEU A 138 13.70 -11.55 -3.46
N TYR A 139 12.82 -12.50 -3.21
CA TYR A 139 12.13 -13.26 -4.26
C TYR A 139 10.64 -13.02 -4.10
N GLU A 140 10.02 -12.29 -5.04
CA GLU A 140 8.61 -11.91 -4.91
C GLU A 140 7.71 -13.12 -4.89
N GLU A 141 8.02 -14.14 -5.69
CA GLU A 141 7.28 -15.40 -5.74
C GLU A 141 7.32 -16.17 -4.41
N ASP A 142 8.41 -16.03 -3.63
CA ASP A 142 8.50 -16.64 -2.30
C ASP A 142 7.65 -15.86 -1.30
N CYS A 143 7.65 -14.53 -1.38
CA CYS A 143 6.86 -13.68 -0.51
C CYS A 143 5.36 -13.88 -0.77
N VAL A 144 4.94 -13.92 -2.04
CA VAL A 144 3.55 -14.22 -2.43
C VAL A 144 3.14 -15.61 -1.97
N SER A 145 3.98 -16.64 -2.21
CA SER A 145 3.70 -18.01 -1.78
C SER A 145 3.58 -18.12 -0.26
N TRP A 146 4.47 -17.47 0.49
CA TRP A 146 4.45 -17.44 1.96
C TRP A 146 3.16 -16.82 2.50
N HIS A 147 2.80 -15.64 1.98
CA HIS A 147 1.61 -14.94 2.40
C HIS A 147 0.32 -15.65 1.94
N ARG A 148 0.33 -16.36 0.80
CA ARG A 148 -0.83 -17.13 0.33
C ARG A 148 -1.14 -18.29 1.27
N GLU A 149 -0.12 -19.00 1.76
CA GLU A 149 -0.30 -20.04 2.79
C GLU A 149 -0.80 -19.45 4.12
N ALA A 150 -0.36 -18.24 4.48
CA ALA A 150 -0.90 -17.50 5.63
C ALA A 150 -2.37 -17.14 5.46
N LEU A 151 -2.78 -16.66 4.29
CA LEU A 151 -4.19 -16.41 3.97
C LEU A 151 -5.00 -17.70 4.06
N ASN A 152 -4.56 -18.79 3.42
CA ASN A 152 -5.23 -20.09 3.44
C ASN A 152 -5.43 -20.60 4.88
N ALA A 153 -4.45 -20.39 5.77
CA ALA A 153 -4.56 -20.78 7.17
C ALA A 153 -5.60 -19.96 7.96
N CYS A 154 -5.84 -18.72 7.54
CA CYS A 154 -6.79 -17.79 8.16
C CYS A 154 -8.20 -17.87 7.57
N GLU A 155 -8.36 -18.21 6.29
CA GLU A 155 -9.65 -18.20 5.57
C GLU A 155 -10.81 -18.91 6.31
N PRO A 156 -10.62 -20.11 6.91
CA PRO A 156 -11.70 -20.79 7.62
C PRO A 156 -12.23 -20.03 8.85
N PHE A 157 -11.51 -19.01 9.32
CA PHE A 157 -11.78 -18.29 10.56
C PHE A 157 -12.32 -16.87 10.33
N GLY A 158 -12.38 -16.41 9.08
CA GLY A 158 -12.92 -15.11 8.70
C GLY A 158 -12.05 -14.37 7.69
N VAL A 159 -12.68 -13.60 6.81
CA VAL A 159 -12.02 -12.83 5.74
C VAL A 159 -11.13 -11.70 6.28
N ASP A 160 -11.39 -11.23 7.49
CA ASP A 160 -10.66 -10.16 8.17
C ASP A 160 -9.46 -10.66 9.00
N VAL A 161 -9.35 -11.98 9.19
CA VAL A 161 -8.35 -12.59 10.07
C VAL A 161 -6.93 -12.41 9.53
N TYR A 162 -6.70 -12.70 8.23
CA TYR A 162 -5.38 -12.51 7.61
C TYR A 162 -4.97 -11.02 7.58
N PRO A 163 -5.79 -10.08 7.06
CA PRO A 163 -5.43 -8.66 7.06
C PRO A 163 -5.05 -8.13 8.44
N ARG A 164 -5.82 -8.50 9.48
CA ARG A 164 -5.57 -8.11 10.87
C ARG A 164 -4.22 -8.61 11.39
N TYR A 165 -3.97 -9.92 11.28
CA TYR A 165 -2.76 -10.53 11.85
C TYR A 165 -1.51 -10.33 11.00
N LYS A 166 -1.67 -10.06 9.70
CA LYS A 166 -0.58 -9.60 8.84
C LYS A 166 -0.16 -8.18 9.22
N ALA A 167 -1.10 -7.25 9.36
CA ALA A 167 -0.80 -5.89 9.80
C ALA A 167 -0.11 -5.88 11.18
N TRP A 168 -0.60 -6.70 12.11
CA TRP A 168 0.04 -6.82 13.43
C TRP A 168 1.46 -7.42 13.34
N CYS A 169 1.71 -8.33 12.40
CA CYS A 169 3.06 -8.86 12.14
C CYS A 169 4.01 -7.76 11.68
N ASP A 170 3.58 -6.92 10.73
CA ASP A 170 4.35 -5.78 10.23
C ASP A 170 4.70 -4.78 11.35
N ASP A 171 3.72 -4.48 12.21
CA ASP A 171 3.90 -3.55 13.34
C ASP A 171 4.80 -4.12 14.44
N TYR A 172 4.66 -5.41 14.76
CA TYR A 172 5.41 -6.06 15.84
C TYR A 172 6.88 -6.24 15.47
N PHE A 173 7.16 -6.71 14.26
CA PHE A 173 8.51 -7.03 13.80
C PHE A 173 9.22 -5.84 13.13
N TYR A 174 9.20 -4.68 13.80
CA TYR A 174 9.77 -3.43 13.29
C TYR A 174 10.93 -2.90 14.13
N LEU A 175 12.06 -2.61 13.49
CA LEU A 175 13.25 -2.03 14.13
C LEU A 175 13.17 -0.50 14.10
N LYS A 176 12.60 0.09 15.16
CA LYS A 176 12.34 1.53 15.25
C LYS A 176 13.57 2.41 15.01
N HIS A 177 14.74 1.99 15.49
CA HIS A 177 16.00 2.75 15.34
C HIS A 177 16.66 2.60 13.97
N ARG A 178 16.18 1.67 13.14
CA ARG A 178 16.63 1.46 11.76
C ARG A 178 15.61 1.90 10.72
N ASN A 179 14.37 2.17 11.15
CA ASN A 179 13.24 2.47 10.27
C ASN A 179 13.03 1.37 9.20
N GLU A 180 13.14 0.10 9.61
CA GLU A 180 12.97 -1.06 8.74
C GLU A 180 12.27 -2.22 9.48
N ALA A 181 11.50 -3.01 8.76
CA ALA A 181 10.96 -4.28 9.22
C ALA A 181 12.09 -5.33 9.35
N ARG A 182 11.92 -6.28 10.26
CA ARG A 182 12.83 -7.43 10.43
C ARG A 182 12.87 -8.28 9.16
N GLY A 183 11.72 -8.46 8.52
CA GLY A 183 11.51 -9.28 7.34
C GLY A 183 10.26 -8.88 6.58
N VAL A 184 9.75 -9.77 5.73
CA VAL A 184 8.57 -9.53 4.86
C VAL A 184 7.24 -9.87 5.53
N GLY A 185 7.25 -10.11 6.83
CA GLY A 185 6.06 -10.38 7.64
C GLY A 185 5.54 -11.82 7.53
N GLY A 186 4.24 -11.97 7.79
CA GLY A 186 3.53 -13.24 7.89
C GLY A 186 2.32 -13.04 8.79
N LEU A 187 2.21 -13.82 9.86
CA LEU A 187 1.14 -13.68 10.85
C LEU A 187 1.73 -13.38 12.24
N PHE A 188 1.07 -12.51 12.99
CA PHE A 188 1.30 -12.34 14.41
C PHE A 188 -0.03 -12.13 15.14
N PHE A 189 -0.24 -12.89 16.22
CA PHE A 189 -1.39 -12.73 17.09
C PHE A 189 -1.02 -13.00 18.54
N ASP A 190 -1.71 -12.31 19.44
CA ASP A 190 -1.63 -12.51 20.88
C ASP A 190 -3.02 -12.27 21.47
N ASP A 191 -3.21 -12.67 22.72
CA ASP A 191 -4.48 -12.45 23.45
C ASP A 191 -5.73 -13.00 22.75
N LEU A 192 -5.58 -14.06 21.95
CA LEU A 192 -6.69 -14.68 21.23
C LEU A 192 -7.52 -15.57 22.16
N ASN A 193 -8.72 -15.11 22.50
CA ASN A 193 -9.71 -15.87 23.27
C ASN A 193 -11.16 -15.68 22.76
N ASP A 194 -11.35 -14.92 21.68
CA ASP A 194 -12.66 -14.65 21.08
C ASP A 194 -13.16 -15.83 20.24
N GLY A 195 -14.46 -16.12 20.29
CA GLY A 195 -15.08 -17.30 19.66
C GLY A 195 -14.99 -18.61 20.48
N GLY A 196 -14.37 -18.57 21.66
CA GLY A 196 -14.28 -19.71 22.57
C GLY A 196 -13.10 -20.65 22.28
N PHE A 197 -12.87 -21.58 23.21
CA PHE A 197 -11.64 -22.38 23.25
C PHE A 197 -11.41 -23.20 21.98
N ASP A 198 -12.41 -23.97 21.52
CA ASP A 198 -12.24 -24.87 20.38
C ASP A 198 -11.91 -24.10 19.08
N GLN A 199 -12.55 -22.95 18.86
CA GLN A 199 -12.29 -22.12 17.67
C GLN A 199 -10.89 -21.50 17.72
N CYS A 200 -10.48 -20.96 18.88
CA CYS A 200 -9.14 -20.42 19.06
C CYS A 200 -8.06 -21.50 18.94
N PHE A 201 -8.31 -22.69 19.49
CA PHE A 201 -7.40 -23.82 19.40
C PHE A 201 -7.27 -24.29 17.94
N ALA A 202 -8.39 -24.45 17.23
CA ALA A 202 -8.38 -24.79 15.81
C ALA A 202 -7.62 -23.75 14.97
N PHE A 203 -7.76 -22.45 15.28
CA PHE A 203 -7.00 -21.40 14.60
C PHE A 203 -5.49 -21.53 14.87
N MET A 204 -5.10 -21.70 16.13
CA MET A 204 -3.69 -21.91 16.50
C MET A 204 -3.13 -23.17 15.80
N GLN A 205 -3.91 -24.24 15.69
CA GLN A 205 -3.53 -25.44 14.95
C GLN A 205 -3.35 -25.18 13.45
N SER A 206 -4.26 -24.40 12.84
CA SER A 206 -4.17 -24.00 11.43
C SER A 206 -2.88 -23.22 11.15
N VAL A 207 -2.54 -22.25 12.01
CA VAL A 207 -1.28 -21.48 11.88
C VAL A 207 -0.05 -22.36 12.08
N GLY A 208 -0.04 -23.20 13.13
CA GLY A 208 1.08 -24.12 13.37
C GLY A 208 1.30 -25.11 12.23
N ASN A 209 0.22 -25.65 11.66
CA ASN A 209 0.28 -26.63 10.59
C ASN A 209 0.68 -26.04 9.23
N SER A 210 0.41 -24.76 8.97
CA SER A 210 0.74 -24.10 7.70
C SER A 210 2.21 -23.66 7.58
N TYR A 211 2.97 -23.60 8.69
CA TYR A 211 4.37 -23.18 8.67
C TYR A 211 5.25 -24.03 7.74
N LEU A 212 5.20 -25.36 7.83
CA LEU A 212 6.01 -26.24 6.98
C LEU A 212 5.63 -26.14 5.49
N PRO A 213 4.32 -26.24 5.12
CA PRO A 213 3.87 -25.99 3.75
C PRO A 213 4.32 -24.63 3.18
N ALA A 214 4.37 -23.59 4.01
CA ALA A 214 4.85 -22.28 3.59
C ALA A 214 6.38 -22.22 3.41
N TYR A 215 7.15 -22.86 4.31
CA TYR A 215 8.61 -22.72 4.32
C TYR A 215 9.35 -23.73 3.42
N GLN A 216 8.96 -25.00 3.42
CA GLN A 216 9.70 -26.05 2.70
C GLN A 216 9.83 -25.78 1.19
N PRO A 217 8.79 -25.31 0.47
CA PRO A 217 8.92 -25.00 -0.95
C PRO A 217 9.93 -23.88 -1.22
N ILE A 218 10.06 -22.90 -0.32
CA ILE A 218 11.06 -21.84 -0.41
C ILE A 218 12.46 -22.44 -0.25
N VAL A 219 12.67 -23.25 0.79
CA VAL A 219 13.95 -23.93 1.00
C VAL A 219 14.33 -24.78 -0.22
N GLU A 220 13.41 -25.58 -0.74
CA GLU A 220 13.65 -26.43 -1.91
C GLU A 220 14.07 -25.63 -3.15
N ARG A 221 13.37 -24.52 -3.45
CA ARG A 221 13.68 -23.66 -4.60
C ARG A 221 15.06 -23.01 -4.51
N ARG A 222 15.51 -22.69 -3.29
CA ARG A 222 16.68 -21.80 -3.09
C ARG A 222 17.94 -22.51 -2.59
N LYS A 223 17.82 -23.67 -1.94
CA LYS A 223 18.94 -24.34 -1.25
C LYS A 223 20.15 -24.64 -2.12
N SER A 224 19.95 -24.89 -3.41
CA SER A 224 21.00 -25.25 -4.39
C SER A 224 21.57 -24.07 -5.18
N LEU A 225 21.05 -22.84 -4.98
CA LEU A 225 21.55 -21.68 -5.70
C LEU A 225 22.99 -21.35 -5.29
N PRO A 226 23.90 -21.11 -6.25
CA PRO A 226 25.27 -20.70 -5.93
C PRO A 226 25.26 -19.30 -5.31
N TRP A 227 26.18 -19.06 -4.38
CA TRP A 227 26.35 -17.76 -3.73
C TRP A 227 27.82 -17.38 -3.63
N THR A 228 28.08 -16.08 -3.46
CA THR A 228 29.42 -15.48 -3.38
C THR A 228 29.75 -15.02 -1.97
N ASP A 229 31.04 -14.82 -1.67
CA ASP A 229 31.49 -14.31 -0.37
C ASP A 229 30.84 -12.96 -0.01
N ALA A 230 30.59 -12.09 -1.00
CA ALA A 230 29.89 -10.83 -0.80
C ALA A 230 28.43 -11.03 -0.34
N GLN A 231 27.72 -12.00 -0.93
CA GLN A 231 26.35 -12.32 -0.53
C GLN A 231 26.28 -12.94 0.86
N ARG A 232 27.30 -13.72 1.23
CA ARG A 232 27.45 -14.23 2.60
C ARG A 232 27.77 -13.11 3.58
N ASP A 233 28.65 -12.18 3.24
CA ASP A 233 28.95 -11.03 4.08
C ASP A 233 27.70 -10.17 4.34
N TYR A 234 26.91 -9.93 3.29
CA TYR A 234 25.63 -9.25 3.41
C TYR A 234 24.63 -10.03 4.30
N GLN A 235 24.57 -11.36 4.16
CA GLN A 235 23.77 -12.22 5.04
C GLN A 235 24.14 -12.02 6.52
N LEU A 236 25.43 -11.94 6.84
CA LEU A 236 25.92 -11.73 8.22
C LEU A 236 25.51 -10.36 8.78
N HIS A 237 25.53 -9.31 7.95
CA HIS A 237 25.04 -7.98 8.33
C HIS A 237 23.54 -7.98 8.60
N ARG A 238 22.74 -8.61 7.74
CA ARG A 238 21.29 -8.77 7.94
C ARG A 238 20.96 -9.63 9.16
N ARG A 239 21.73 -10.69 9.44
CA ARG A 239 21.62 -11.44 10.70
C ARG A 239 21.93 -10.56 11.92
N GLY A 240 22.81 -9.57 11.80
CA GLY A 240 23.01 -8.54 12.82
C GLY A 240 21.72 -7.79 13.15
N ARG A 241 20.89 -7.46 12.16
CA ARG A 241 19.57 -6.85 12.39
C ARG A 241 18.61 -7.79 13.11
N TYR A 242 18.68 -9.09 12.82
CA TYR A 242 17.90 -10.10 13.53
C TYR A 242 18.24 -10.12 15.04
N VAL A 243 19.54 -10.05 15.37
CA VAL A 243 20.01 -9.93 16.76
C VAL A 243 19.57 -8.62 17.40
N GLU A 244 19.69 -7.49 16.70
CA GLU A 244 19.21 -6.19 17.17
C GLU A 244 17.73 -6.27 17.58
N PHE A 245 16.88 -6.89 16.76
CA PHE A 245 15.47 -7.06 17.11
C PHE A 245 15.27 -7.92 18.36
N ASN A 246 15.85 -9.12 18.39
CA ASN A 246 15.62 -10.07 19.48
C ASN A 246 16.11 -9.55 20.84
N LEU A 247 17.21 -8.80 20.87
CA LEU A 247 17.78 -8.31 22.13
C LEU A 247 17.23 -6.94 22.58
N VAL A 248 16.63 -6.15 21.68
CA VAL A 248 16.17 -4.79 22.00
C VAL A 248 14.65 -4.68 22.04
N PHE A 249 13.92 -5.41 21.20
CA PHE A 249 12.48 -5.23 21.03
C PHE A 249 11.63 -6.47 21.33
N ASP A 250 12.16 -7.68 21.12
CA ASP A 250 11.36 -8.88 21.31
C ASP A 250 10.95 -9.07 22.78
N ARG A 251 9.65 -8.94 23.04
CA ARG A 251 9.08 -9.03 24.39
C ARG A 251 9.32 -10.40 25.01
N GLY A 252 9.26 -11.47 24.21
CA GLY A 252 9.46 -12.84 24.67
C GLY A 252 10.90 -13.07 25.18
N THR A 253 11.88 -12.66 24.40
CA THR A 253 13.31 -12.76 24.74
C THR A 253 13.66 -11.93 25.97
N LEU A 254 13.24 -10.66 26.01
CA LEU A 254 13.49 -9.77 27.15
C LEU A 254 12.88 -10.31 28.45
N PHE A 255 11.60 -10.71 28.41
CA PHE A 255 10.93 -11.29 29.56
C PHE A 255 11.59 -12.58 30.01
N GLY A 256 11.92 -13.49 29.08
CA GLY A 256 12.55 -14.77 29.39
C GLY A 256 13.90 -14.60 30.11
N LEU A 257 14.74 -13.67 29.64
CA LEU A 257 16.05 -13.42 30.26
C LEU A 257 15.92 -12.73 31.62
N GLN A 258 14.99 -11.78 31.77
CA GLN A 258 14.80 -11.04 33.03
C GLN A 258 14.10 -11.87 34.12
N SER A 259 13.30 -12.87 33.73
CA SER A 259 12.56 -13.74 34.66
C SER A 259 13.29 -15.04 35.04
N GLY A 260 14.56 -15.20 34.63
CA GLY A 260 15.34 -16.40 34.93
C GLY A 260 14.92 -17.63 34.12
N GLY A 261 14.34 -17.43 32.93
CA GLY A 261 14.07 -18.50 31.97
C GLY A 261 15.37 -19.18 31.49
N ARG A 262 15.24 -20.35 30.87
CA ARG A 262 16.41 -21.12 30.40
C ARG A 262 17.14 -20.39 29.27
N THR A 263 18.26 -19.75 29.61
CA THR A 263 19.05 -18.88 28.71
C THR A 263 19.37 -19.56 27.37
N GLU A 264 19.88 -20.78 27.38
CA GLU A 264 20.26 -21.51 26.15
C GLU A 264 19.06 -21.79 25.23
N SER A 265 17.88 -22.04 25.78
CA SER A 265 16.66 -22.23 24.98
C SER A 265 16.16 -20.91 24.38
N ILE A 266 16.34 -19.79 25.09
CA ILE A 266 15.94 -18.45 24.64
C ILE A 266 16.88 -17.94 23.54
N LEU A 267 18.19 -18.02 23.78
CA LEU A 267 19.23 -17.54 22.86
C LEU A 267 19.51 -18.50 21.69
N MET A 268 18.85 -19.66 21.65
CA MET A 268 18.81 -20.53 20.46
C MET A 268 18.37 -19.73 19.23
N SER A 269 17.47 -18.77 19.40
CA SER A 269 16.96 -17.86 18.35
C SER A 269 18.03 -16.98 17.69
N LEU A 270 19.21 -16.84 18.28
CA LEU A 270 20.27 -16.03 17.71
C LEU A 270 21.00 -16.79 16.59
N PRO A 271 21.35 -16.12 15.48
CA PRO A 271 22.15 -16.71 14.40
C PRO A 271 23.53 -17.20 14.87
N PRO A 272 24.17 -18.12 14.12
CA PRO A 272 25.48 -18.66 14.49
C PRO A 272 26.60 -17.63 14.32
N GLU A 273 26.49 -16.77 13.31
CA GLU A 273 27.45 -15.71 12.98
C GLU A 273 26.71 -14.45 12.53
N VAL A 274 27.28 -13.29 12.86
CA VAL A 274 26.74 -11.95 12.61
C VAL A 274 27.87 -10.95 12.39
N ARG A 275 27.57 -9.84 11.71
CA ARG A 275 28.52 -8.75 11.48
C ARG A 275 27.87 -7.38 11.71
N TRP A 276 28.65 -6.46 12.25
CA TRP A 276 28.31 -5.04 12.32
C TRP A 276 29.52 -4.20 11.95
N ASP A 277 29.37 -3.38 10.92
CA ASP A 277 30.35 -2.40 10.52
C ASP A 277 29.79 -0.98 10.72
N TYR A 278 30.65 -0.04 11.12
CA TYR A 278 30.27 1.35 11.32
C TYR A 278 29.92 2.01 9.98
N MET A 279 28.75 2.65 9.91
CA MET A 279 28.22 3.31 8.70
C MET A 279 28.15 2.39 7.47
N TRP A 280 27.96 1.10 7.68
CA TRP A 280 27.79 0.15 6.59
C TRP A 280 26.54 0.46 5.76
N GLN A 281 26.72 0.48 4.44
CA GLN A 281 25.68 0.72 3.44
C GLN A 281 25.84 -0.32 2.33
N VAL A 282 24.71 -0.66 1.71
CA VAL A 282 24.70 -1.46 0.48
C VAL A 282 24.94 -0.54 -0.72
N GLU A 283 25.46 -1.10 -1.80
CA GLU A 283 25.59 -0.35 -3.06
C GLU A 283 24.20 0.08 -3.56
N PRO A 284 24.02 1.34 -3.99
CA PRO A 284 22.79 1.77 -4.64
C PRO A 284 22.44 0.88 -5.83
N ASP A 285 21.15 0.68 -6.07
CA ASP A 285 20.60 -0.12 -7.19
C ASP A 285 20.98 -1.62 -7.18
N SER A 286 21.55 -2.12 -6.09
CA SER A 286 21.87 -3.55 -5.92
C SER A 286 20.65 -4.39 -5.50
N GLU A 287 20.75 -5.72 -5.61
CA GLU A 287 19.71 -6.64 -5.12
C GLU A 287 19.50 -6.51 -3.60
N GLU A 288 20.55 -6.19 -2.86
CA GLU A 288 20.49 -5.89 -1.43
C GLU A 288 19.68 -4.61 -1.17
N ALA A 289 19.92 -3.54 -1.95
CA ALA A 289 19.17 -2.29 -1.84
C ALA A 289 17.67 -2.50 -2.12
N ARG A 290 17.34 -3.36 -3.08
CA ARG A 290 15.95 -3.71 -3.42
C ARG A 290 15.22 -4.35 -2.23
N LEU A 291 15.88 -5.25 -1.49
CA LEU A 291 15.27 -5.78 -0.26
C LEU A 291 15.08 -4.69 0.79
N LEU A 292 16.11 -3.87 1.05
CA LEU A 292 16.03 -2.84 2.10
C LEU A 292 14.89 -1.85 1.84
N GLN A 293 14.64 -1.47 0.58
CA GLN A 293 13.52 -0.61 0.21
C GLN A 293 12.17 -1.22 0.60
N VAL A 294 11.99 -2.53 0.33
CA VAL A 294 10.77 -3.25 0.73
C VAL A 294 10.64 -3.33 2.25
N LEU A 295 11.73 -3.52 2.98
CA LEU A 295 11.69 -3.58 4.44
C LEU A 295 11.36 -2.23 5.09
N GLN A 296 11.62 -1.10 4.42
CA GLN A 296 11.25 0.22 4.93
C GLN A 296 9.75 0.50 4.85
N THR A 297 9.04 -0.13 3.90
CA THR A 297 7.60 0.09 3.68
C THR A 297 6.88 -1.25 3.55
N PRO A 298 6.10 -1.68 4.57
CA PRO A 298 5.33 -2.92 4.51
C PRO A 298 4.50 -3.02 3.22
N ARG A 299 4.66 -4.13 2.49
CA ARG A 299 3.96 -4.40 1.22
C ARG A 299 2.78 -5.32 1.47
N ASP A 300 1.68 -5.09 0.75
CA ASP A 300 0.65 -6.12 0.58
C ASP A 300 1.12 -7.10 -0.50
N TRP A 301 1.46 -8.31 -0.09
CA TRP A 301 1.99 -9.35 -0.96
C TRP A 301 0.90 -10.11 -1.72
N LEU A 302 -0.35 -10.01 -1.28
CA LEU A 302 -1.50 -10.68 -1.90
C LEU A 302 -2.45 -9.70 -2.60
N ALA A 303 -2.05 -8.44 -2.66
CA ALA A 303 -2.55 -7.47 -3.62
C ALA A 303 -2.28 -7.99 -5.05
N ASP A 304 -3.08 -8.96 -5.49
CA ASP A 304 -3.23 -9.28 -6.90
C ASP A 304 -3.74 -7.98 -7.53
N GLY A 305 -2.99 -7.37 -8.45
CA GLY A 305 -3.46 -6.16 -9.12
C GLY A 305 -2.33 -5.25 -9.57
N ASP A 306 -2.48 -4.66 -10.77
CA ASP A 306 -1.55 -3.64 -11.23
C ASP A 306 -1.67 -2.41 -10.31
N ARG A 307 -0.53 -1.87 -9.88
CA ARG A 307 -0.47 -0.73 -8.98
C ARG A 307 -0.47 0.58 -9.76
N TYR A 308 -1.31 1.50 -9.31
CA TYR A 308 -1.42 2.86 -9.81
C TYR A 308 -1.45 3.83 -8.63
N VAL A 309 -1.08 5.09 -8.89
CA VAL A 309 -1.04 6.12 -7.84
C VAL A 309 -1.34 7.49 -8.43
N VAL A 310 -1.79 8.44 -7.61
CA VAL A 310 -1.74 9.86 -7.93
C VAL A 310 -0.69 10.59 -7.10
N PHE A 311 0.23 11.29 -7.76
CA PHE A 311 1.25 12.12 -7.11
C PHE A 311 0.82 13.59 -7.05
N GLY A 312 1.02 14.22 -5.89
CA GLY A 312 0.76 15.66 -5.71
C GLY A 312 1.23 16.20 -4.36
N ASN A 313 1.17 17.52 -4.23
CA ASN A 313 1.48 18.23 -2.98
C ASN A 313 0.77 19.59 -2.96
N PRO A 314 -0.31 19.78 -2.18
CA PRO A 314 -1.00 18.77 -1.35
C PRO A 314 -1.73 17.71 -2.19
N ILE A 315 -2.12 16.59 -1.57
CA ILE A 315 -2.79 15.47 -2.26
C ILE A 315 -4.04 14.94 -1.55
N GLU A 316 -4.26 15.37 -0.30
CA GLU A 316 -5.24 14.81 0.62
C GLU A 316 -6.68 14.89 0.07
N HIS A 317 -6.99 15.96 -0.66
CA HIS A 317 -8.30 16.21 -1.27
C HIS A 317 -8.56 15.44 -2.57
N SER A 318 -7.58 14.70 -3.10
CA SER A 318 -7.75 13.97 -4.35
C SER A 318 -8.83 12.90 -4.23
N LYS A 319 -9.77 12.91 -5.17
CA LYS A 319 -10.83 11.90 -5.31
C LYS A 319 -10.44 10.75 -6.25
N SER A 320 -9.27 10.83 -6.88
CA SER A 320 -8.83 9.82 -7.85
C SER A 320 -8.84 8.38 -7.29
N PRO A 321 -8.45 8.10 -6.03
CA PRO A 321 -8.57 6.74 -5.49
C PRO A 321 -10.00 6.19 -5.52
N GLN A 322 -10.99 7.01 -5.13
CA GLN A 322 -12.40 6.60 -5.16
C GLN A 322 -12.90 6.37 -6.59
N ILE A 323 -12.49 7.23 -7.54
CA ILE A 323 -12.85 7.11 -8.96
C ILE A 323 -12.27 5.83 -9.57
N HIS A 324 -10.97 5.59 -9.40
CA HIS A 324 -10.31 4.43 -9.98
C HIS A 324 -10.74 3.12 -9.34
N GLN A 325 -11.07 3.12 -8.04
CA GLN A 325 -11.71 1.99 -7.37
C GLN A 325 -13.06 1.64 -8.02
N ALA A 326 -13.93 2.63 -8.23
CA ALA A 326 -15.22 2.42 -8.89
C ALA A 326 -15.05 1.90 -10.34
N PHE A 327 -14.05 2.38 -11.07
CA PHE A 327 -13.74 1.86 -12.41
C PHE A 327 -13.19 0.43 -12.39
N ALA A 328 -12.34 0.09 -11.42
CA ALA A 328 -11.83 -1.27 -11.24
C ALA A 328 -12.96 -2.27 -10.99
N GLU A 329 -13.90 -1.92 -10.10
CA GLU A 329 -15.10 -2.70 -9.81
C GLU A 329 -16.00 -2.83 -11.03
N GLN A 330 -16.29 -1.73 -11.72
CA GLN A 330 -17.14 -1.71 -12.91
C GLN A 330 -16.59 -2.58 -14.05
N THR A 331 -15.27 -2.64 -14.19
CA THR A 331 -14.60 -3.35 -15.30
C THR A 331 -14.10 -4.74 -14.92
N ALA A 332 -14.24 -5.15 -13.65
CA ALA A 332 -13.66 -6.38 -13.10
C ALA A 332 -12.14 -6.49 -13.30
N HIS A 333 -11.45 -5.34 -13.33
CA HIS A 333 -9.99 -5.29 -13.41
C HIS A 333 -9.40 -5.23 -12.00
N ASN A 334 -8.38 -6.04 -11.77
CA ASN A 334 -7.65 -6.03 -10.52
C ASN A 334 -6.62 -4.88 -10.52
N VAL A 335 -6.93 -3.81 -9.80
CA VAL A 335 -6.24 -2.52 -9.81
C VAL A 335 -6.16 -2.03 -8.36
N HIS A 336 -4.95 -1.72 -7.92
CA HIS A 336 -4.74 -1.01 -6.66
C HIS A 336 -4.37 0.43 -6.99
N TYR A 337 -5.19 1.39 -6.55
CA TYR A 337 -4.96 2.81 -6.79
C TYR A 337 -4.84 3.56 -5.47
N ASP A 338 -3.69 4.21 -5.25
CA ASP A 338 -3.45 5.01 -4.05
C ASP A 338 -3.17 6.49 -4.38
N LYS A 339 -2.96 7.31 -3.35
CA LYS A 339 -2.46 8.68 -3.47
C LYS A 339 -1.18 8.82 -2.65
N GLN A 340 -0.19 9.49 -3.22
CA GLN A 340 1.09 9.71 -2.56
C GLN A 340 1.45 11.18 -2.58
N ARG A 341 1.78 11.68 -1.40
CA ARG A 341 2.34 13.03 -1.25
C ARG A 341 3.81 12.97 -1.62
N VAL A 342 4.23 13.79 -2.59
CA VAL A 342 5.63 13.87 -3.03
C VAL A 342 6.20 15.22 -2.62
N ALA A 343 7.41 15.23 -2.06
CA ALA A 343 8.10 16.47 -1.74
C ALA A 343 8.51 17.20 -3.05
N VAL A 344 8.52 18.54 -3.01
CA VAL A 344 9.07 19.33 -4.11
C VAL A 344 10.52 18.90 -4.35
N ASP A 345 10.98 18.90 -5.60
CA ASP A 345 12.31 18.45 -6.03
C ASP A 345 12.59 16.94 -5.94
N HIS A 346 11.62 16.12 -5.54
CA HIS A 346 11.77 14.66 -5.43
C HIS A 346 10.88 13.87 -6.41
N PHE A 347 10.33 14.53 -7.44
CA PHE A 347 9.40 13.90 -8.37
C PHE A 347 10.03 12.69 -9.09
N ASP A 348 11.18 12.87 -9.74
CA ASP A 348 11.85 11.83 -10.53
C ASP A 348 12.18 10.60 -9.68
N THR A 349 12.73 10.82 -8.48
CA THR A 349 13.07 9.73 -7.54
C THR A 349 11.82 8.99 -7.08
N ALA A 350 10.72 9.71 -6.82
CA ALA A 350 9.46 9.09 -6.42
C ALA A 350 8.85 8.25 -7.56
N VAL A 351 8.92 8.72 -8.81
CA VAL A 351 8.45 7.95 -9.97
C VAL A 351 9.31 6.71 -10.17
N ALA A 352 10.64 6.84 -10.14
CA ALA A 352 11.56 5.71 -10.27
C ALA A 352 11.33 4.65 -9.17
N ALA A 353 11.17 5.07 -7.91
CA ALA A 353 10.87 4.18 -6.79
C ALA A 353 9.53 3.44 -6.95
N PHE A 354 8.49 4.15 -7.41
CA PHE A 354 7.18 3.55 -7.63
C PHE A 354 7.19 2.53 -8.78
N VAL A 355 7.83 2.87 -9.90
CA VAL A 355 8.00 1.97 -11.05
C VAL A 355 8.85 0.75 -10.66
N GLY A 356 9.96 0.96 -9.95
CA GLY A 356 10.83 -0.12 -9.45
C GLY A 356 10.13 -1.08 -8.48
N ALA A 357 9.10 -0.61 -7.77
CA ALA A 357 8.25 -1.41 -6.90
C ALA A 357 7.05 -2.07 -7.63
N GLY A 358 7.11 -2.17 -8.97
CA GLY A 358 6.09 -2.81 -9.81
C GLY A 358 4.90 -1.92 -10.18
N GLY A 359 5.02 -0.59 -10.03
CA GLY A 359 4.01 0.37 -10.48
C GLY A 359 3.80 0.32 -12.00
N ARG A 360 2.55 0.45 -12.45
CA ARG A 360 2.15 0.26 -13.86
C ARG A 360 1.65 1.54 -14.54
N GLY A 361 1.38 2.56 -13.76
CA GLY A 361 1.04 3.90 -14.24
C GLY A 361 0.75 4.83 -13.08
N LEU A 362 0.77 6.14 -13.32
CA LEU A 362 0.37 7.10 -12.29
C LEU A 362 -0.28 8.35 -12.88
N ASN A 363 -1.19 8.96 -12.13
CA ASN A 363 -1.63 10.32 -12.40
C ASN A 363 -0.77 11.33 -11.67
N VAL A 364 -0.73 12.55 -12.20
CA VAL A 364 0.04 13.66 -11.66
C VAL A 364 -0.86 14.86 -11.51
N THR A 365 -0.94 15.40 -10.29
CA THR A 365 -1.61 16.66 -9.98
C THR A 365 -0.61 17.71 -9.53
N LEU A 366 -1.09 18.89 -9.12
CA LEU A 366 -0.26 20.01 -8.69
C LEU A 366 0.80 19.57 -7.63
N PRO A 367 2.02 20.10 -7.70
CA PRO A 367 2.56 21.02 -8.73
C PRO A 367 3.21 20.30 -9.93
N PHE A 368 3.21 18.97 -9.98
CA PHE A 368 4.24 18.19 -10.69
C PHE A 368 4.05 17.97 -12.19
N LYS A 369 3.06 18.63 -12.83
CA LYS A 369 2.72 18.33 -14.24
C LYS A 369 3.82 18.74 -15.24
N LEU A 370 4.67 19.68 -14.86
CA LEU A 370 5.82 20.09 -15.68
C LEU A 370 6.98 19.11 -15.50
N GLU A 371 7.31 18.72 -14.27
CA GLU A 371 8.31 17.69 -14.01
C GLU A 371 7.93 16.37 -14.69
N ALA A 372 6.64 15.98 -14.65
CA ALA A 372 6.15 14.79 -15.36
C ALA A 372 6.31 14.87 -16.88
N TYR A 373 6.23 16.07 -17.45
CA TYR A 373 6.46 16.29 -18.88
C TYR A 373 7.93 16.11 -19.24
N GLU A 374 8.84 16.58 -18.39
CA GLU A 374 10.29 16.46 -18.58
C GLU A 374 10.78 15.02 -18.31
N TYR A 375 10.18 14.32 -17.36
CA TYR A 375 10.51 12.94 -17.00
C TYR A 375 10.12 11.93 -18.09
N ALA A 376 9.01 12.15 -18.78
CA ALA A 376 8.48 11.19 -19.75
C ALA A 376 9.40 11.02 -20.97
N ALA A 377 9.84 9.78 -21.22
CA ALA A 377 10.69 9.43 -22.36
C ALA A 377 9.97 9.60 -23.71
N ARG A 378 8.64 9.42 -23.72
CA ARG A 378 7.79 9.60 -24.90
C ARG A 378 6.58 10.43 -24.50
N LEU A 379 6.20 11.38 -25.35
CA LEU A 379 5.06 12.24 -25.10
C LEU A 379 3.96 12.01 -26.16
N SER A 380 2.71 12.10 -25.77
CA SER A 380 1.61 12.17 -26.74
C SER A 380 1.52 13.54 -27.42
N LYS A 381 0.74 13.65 -28.51
CA LYS A 381 0.51 14.94 -29.20
C LYS A 381 -0.08 15.98 -28.25
N ARG A 382 -1.11 15.59 -27.48
CA ARG A 382 -1.79 16.47 -26.52
C ARG A 382 -0.89 16.88 -25.36
N ALA A 383 -0.05 15.97 -24.84
CA ALA A 383 0.97 16.34 -23.85
C ALA A 383 1.97 17.36 -24.37
N ARG A 384 2.48 17.19 -25.61
CA ARG A 384 3.38 18.16 -26.27
C ARG A 384 2.76 19.54 -26.42
N GLN A 385 1.50 19.62 -26.87
CA GLN A 385 0.80 20.89 -27.04
C GLN A 385 0.54 21.57 -25.68
N ALA A 386 0.09 20.80 -24.69
CA ALA A 386 -0.13 21.28 -23.34
C ALA A 386 1.17 21.74 -22.65
N GLY A 387 2.32 21.14 -23.00
CA GLY A 387 3.58 21.33 -22.29
C GLY A 387 3.51 20.84 -20.84
N ALA A 388 2.66 19.84 -20.59
CA ALA A 388 2.36 19.32 -19.26
C ALA A 388 1.81 17.90 -19.38
N VAL A 389 2.11 17.03 -18.41
CA VAL A 389 1.64 15.64 -18.31
C VAL A 389 0.87 15.46 -17.00
N ASN A 390 -0.33 14.88 -17.07
CA ASN A 390 -1.12 14.49 -15.89
C ASN A 390 -1.32 12.97 -15.79
N THR A 391 -0.85 12.19 -16.77
CA THR A 391 -0.94 10.73 -16.81
C THR A 391 0.36 10.15 -17.35
N LEU A 392 1.05 9.33 -16.54
CA LEU A 392 2.22 8.56 -16.93
C LEU A 392 1.84 7.08 -17.10
N ILE A 393 2.43 6.44 -18.10
CA ILE A 393 2.19 5.04 -18.48
C ILE A 393 3.54 4.33 -18.41
N VAL A 394 3.60 3.23 -17.68
CA VAL A 394 4.81 2.39 -17.61
C VAL A 394 4.72 1.37 -18.74
N GLU A 395 5.62 1.49 -19.70
CA GLU A 395 5.69 0.63 -20.87
C GLU A 395 6.29 -0.74 -20.51
N SER A 396 6.05 -1.73 -21.36
CA SER A 396 6.60 -3.08 -21.17
C SER A 396 8.13 -3.15 -21.17
N ASP A 397 8.80 -2.16 -21.77
CA ASP A 397 10.28 -2.03 -21.78
C ASP A 397 10.82 -1.27 -20.56
N GLY A 398 9.94 -0.91 -19.61
CA GLY A 398 10.27 -0.13 -18.42
C GLY A 398 10.38 1.39 -18.66
N SER A 399 10.29 1.85 -19.91
CA SER A 399 10.23 3.28 -20.20
C SER A 399 8.90 3.90 -19.77
N VAL A 400 8.88 5.21 -19.54
CA VAL A 400 7.67 5.90 -19.11
C VAL A 400 7.20 6.86 -20.20
N SER A 401 5.97 6.65 -20.67
CA SER A 401 5.28 7.54 -21.61
C SER A 401 4.39 8.53 -20.85
N GLY A 402 4.29 9.76 -21.34
CA GLY A 402 3.52 10.84 -20.75
C GLY A 402 2.38 11.32 -21.65
N ASP A 403 1.22 11.51 -21.03
CA ASP A 403 -0.01 11.96 -21.67
C ASP A 403 -0.70 13.08 -20.87
N ASN A 404 -1.52 13.89 -21.56
CA ASN A 404 -2.37 14.89 -20.95
C ASN A 404 -3.85 14.58 -21.20
N THR A 405 -4.53 14.03 -20.20
CA THR A 405 -5.93 13.61 -20.25
C THR A 405 -6.91 14.70 -19.81
N ASP A 406 -6.44 15.84 -19.27
CA ASP A 406 -7.31 16.95 -18.81
C ASP A 406 -8.24 17.43 -19.94
N GLY A 407 -7.66 17.72 -21.12
CA GLY A 407 -8.40 18.22 -22.27
C GLY A 407 -9.37 17.21 -22.88
N VAL A 408 -9.04 15.91 -22.82
CA VAL A 408 -10.01 14.88 -23.23
C VAL A 408 -11.13 14.73 -22.20
N GLY A 409 -10.81 14.88 -20.91
CA GLY A 409 -11.77 14.85 -19.83
C GLY A 409 -12.88 15.89 -20.00
N ILE A 410 -12.51 17.16 -20.19
CA ILE A 410 -13.50 18.24 -20.33
C ILE A 410 -14.35 18.09 -21.59
N ILE A 411 -13.75 17.68 -22.71
CA ILE A 411 -14.48 17.54 -23.98
C ILE A 411 -15.48 16.39 -23.87
N ALA A 412 -15.06 15.23 -23.37
CA ALA A 412 -15.95 14.10 -23.14
C ALA A 412 -17.09 14.46 -22.19
N ASP A 413 -16.83 15.23 -21.13
CA ASP A 413 -17.89 15.63 -20.22
C ASP A 413 -18.93 16.55 -20.89
N ILE A 414 -18.45 17.57 -21.63
CA ILE A 414 -19.30 18.50 -22.37
C ILE A 414 -20.13 17.78 -23.43
N THR A 415 -19.55 16.85 -24.20
CA THR A 415 -20.24 16.21 -25.33
C THR A 415 -21.04 14.98 -24.92
N ASP A 416 -20.50 14.16 -24.01
CA ASP A 416 -21.02 12.82 -23.74
C ASP A 416 -21.93 12.81 -22.51
N ASN A 417 -21.60 13.54 -21.44
CA ASN A 417 -22.45 13.59 -20.24
C ASN A 417 -23.47 14.73 -20.35
N LEU A 418 -23.00 15.95 -20.66
CA LEU A 418 -23.82 17.16 -20.70
C LEU A 418 -24.59 17.34 -22.02
N LYS A 419 -24.16 16.65 -23.09
CA LYS A 419 -24.76 16.72 -24.44
C LYS A 419 -24.78 18.14 -25.03
N TRP A 420 -23.78 18.95 -24.72
CA TRP A 420 -23.62 20.30 -25.27
C TRP A 420 -22.86 20.27 -26.59
N GLN A 421 -23.07 21.28 -27.45
CA GLN A 421 -22.40 21.40 -28.75
C GLN A 421 -21.26 22.40 -28.68
N ILE A 422 -20.10 22.02 -29.25
CA ILE A 422 -18.93 22.91 -29.40
C ILE A 422 -18.74 23.31 -30.88
N LYS A 423 -18.96 22.37 -31.80
CA LYS A 423 -18.74 22.58 -33.23
C LYS A 423 -19.52 23.79 -33.75
N GLY A 424 -18.82 24.70 -34.42
CA GLY A 424 -19.40 25.92 -34.97
C GLY A 424 -19.84 26.98 -33.95
N GLN A 425 -19.56 26.78 -32.65
CA GLN A 425 -19.85 27.79 -31.62
C GLN A 425 -18.70 28.77 -31.45
N GLU A 426 -19.00 30.00 -31.03
CA GLU A 426 -18.00 30.88 -30.41
C GLU A 426 -17.83 30.49 -28.94
N VAL A 427 -16.59 30.18 -28.56
CA VAL A 427 -16.23 29.71 -27.22
C VAL A 427 -15.38 30.75 -26.52
N LEU A 428 -15.77 31.16 -25.31
CA LEU A 428 -14.99 32.07 -24.48
C LEU A 428 -14.31 31.28 -23.34
N VAL A 429 -12.99 31.23 -23.35
CA VAL A 429 -12.18 30.60 -22.30
C VAL A 429 -11.60 31.69 -21.40
N LEU A 430 -11.91 31.62 -20.11
CA LEU A 430 -11.44 32.58 -19.11
C LEU A 430 -10.21 32.03 -18.41
N GLY A 431 -9.12 32.80 -18.44
CA GLY A 431 -7.84 32.44 -17.87
C GLY A 431 -6.81 32.01 -18.91
N ALA A 432 -5.54 32.01 -18.51
CA ALA A 432 -4.40 31.59 -19.34
C ALA A 432 -3.38 30.77 -18.53
N GLY A 433 -3.88 29.93 -17.62
CA GLY A 433 -3.08 29.04 -16.78
C GLY A 433 -2.80 27.67 -17.42
N GLY A 434 -2.13 26.79 -16.68
CA GLY A 434 -1.80 25.43 -17.16
C GLY A 434 -3.03 24.59 -17.49
N ALA A 435 -4.11 24.72 -16.72
CA ALA A 435 -5.37 24.02 -16.99
C ALA A 435 -5.98 24.44 -18.34
N VAL A 436 -6.07 25.76 -18.60
CA VAL A 436 -6.52 26.29 -19.89
C VAL A 436 -5.63 25.81 -21.03
N ARG A 437 -4.30 25.87 -20.86
CA ARG A 437 -3.37 25.37 -21.88
C ARG A 437 -3.60 23.89 -22.21
N GLY A 438 -3.90 23.06 -21.21
CA GLY A 438 -4.16 21.63 -21.38
C GLY A 438 -5.43 21.31 -22.18
N ILE A 439 -6.45 22.18 -22.14
CA ILE A 439 -7.72 21.94 -22.83
C ILE A 439 -7.79 22.53 -24.24
N LEU A 440 -6.96 23.53 -24.57
CA LEU A 440 -7.06 24.28 -25.83
C LEU A 440 -6.92 23.40 -27.07
N GLY A 441 -5.97 22.45 -27.08
CA GLY A 441 -5.77 21.54 -28.21
C GLY A 441 -7.02 20.70 -28.50
N PRO A 442 -7.49 19.88 -27.54
CA PRO A 442 -8.72 19.11 -27.69
C PRO A 442 -9.96 19.96 -27.98
N LEU A 443 -10.07 21.17 -27.41
CA LEU A 443 -11.17 22.09 -27.70
C LEU A 443 -11.18 22.54 -29.17
N LEU A 444 -10.03 22.84 -29.75
CA LEU A 444 -9.91 23.25 -31.15
C LEU A 444 -10.16 22.10 -32.12
N GLU A 445 -9.83 20.86 -31.73
CA GLU A 445 -10.13 19.66 -32.51
C GLU A 445 -11.65 19.42 -32.66
N MET A 446 -12.49 20.04 -31.81
CA MET A 446 -13.95 20.01 -31.93
C MET A 446 -14.52 21.00 -32.95
N GLU A 447 -13.67 21.72 -33.68
CA GLU A 447 -14.02 22.67 -34.73
C GLU A 447 -15.01 23.77 -34.28
N PRO A 448 -14.75 24.49 -33.17
CA PRO A 448 -15.51 25.69 -32.84
C PRO A 448 -15.36 26.74 -33.96
N ALA A 449 -16.35 27.63 -34.11
CA ALA A 449 -16.23 28.73 -35.07
C ALA A 449 -15.08 29.67 -34.69
N LYS A 450 -14.91 29.92 -33.39
CA LYS A 450 -13.83 30.74 -32.83
C LYS A 450 -13.65 30.48 -31.34
N VAL A 451 -12.41 30.52 -30.86
CA VAL A 451 -12.07 30.47 -29.43
C VAL A 451 -11.46 31.81 -29.00
N TYR A 452 -12.09 32.48 -28.06
CA TYR A 452 -11.57 33.67 -27.40
C TYR A 452 -10.91 33.27 -26.08
N ILE A 453 -9.65 33.64 -25.87
CA ILE A 453 -8.94 33.45 -24.59
C ILE A 453 -8.90 34.81 -23.89
N ALA A 454 -9.70 34.99 -22.85
CA ALA A 454 -9.75 36.22 -22.08
C ALA A 454 -8.99 36.07 -20.76
N ASN A 455 -8.02 36.94 -20.52
CA ASN A 455 -7.24 36.92 -19.28
C ASN A 455 -6.91 38.33 -18.80
N ARG A 456 -6.89 38.51 -17.47
CA ARG A 456 -6.48 39.78 -16.83
C ARG A 456 -5.10 40.26 -17.30
N THR A 457 -4.17 39.34 -17.51
CA THR A 457 -2.86 39.63 -18.13
C THR A 457 -2.92 39.18 -19.59
N VAL A 458 -3.27 40.10 -20.49
CA VAL A 458 -3.51 39.80 -21.92
C VAL A 458 -2.32 39.14 -22.61
N SER A 459 -1.08 39.48 -22.22
CA SER A 459 0.13 38.87 -22.81
C SER A 459 0.20 37.35 -22.61
N LYS A 460 -0.33 36.81 -21.50
CA LYS A 460 -0.42 35.35 -21.30
C LYS A 460 -1.43 34.71 -22.26
N ALA A 461 -2.56 35.36 -22.50
CA ALA A 461 -3.54 34.90 -23.48
C ALA A 461 -2.97 34.95 -24.91
N GLN A 462 -2.24 36.02 -25.25
CA GLN A 462 -1.57 36.17 -26.55
C GLN A 462 -0.54 35.06 -26.81
N GLN A 463 0.25 34.70 -25.80
CA GLN A 463 1.19 33.58 -25.90
C GLN A 463 0.47 32.25 -26.19
N LEU A 464 -0.65 31.98 -25.52
CA LEU A 464 -1.46 30.79 -25.79
C LEU A 464 -2.08 30.83 -27.19
N ALA A 465 -2.71 31.93 -27.57
CA ALA A 465 -3.31 32.06 -28.91
C ALA A 465 -2.27 31.88 -30.03
N GLN A 466 -1.07 32.41 -29.85
CA GLN A 466 0.03 32.20 -30.79
C GLN A 466 0.46 30.72 -30.83
N ALA A 467 0.59 30.06 -29.68
CA ALA A 467 1.00 28.67 -29.57
C ALA A 467 0.00 27.70 -30.23
N PHE A 468 -1.29 28.04 -30.26
CA PHE A 468 -2.37 27.23 -30.83
C PHE A 468 -2.94 27.78 -32.16
N SER A 469 -2.26 28.76 -32.77
CA SER A 469 -2.73 29.45 -33.97
C SER A 469 -2.83 28.55 -35.22
N LYS A 470 -2.18 27.39 -35.21
CA LYS A 470 -2.21 26.42 -36.32
C LYS A 470 -3.33 25.40 -36.18
N GLU A 471 -3.89 25.26 -34.98
CA GLU A 471 -4.89 24.27 -34.60
C GLU A 471 -6.32 24.78 -34.83
N GLY A 472 -6.55 26.09 -34.89
CA GLY A 472 -7.85 26.67 -35.21
C GLY A 472 -7.91 28.18 -35.04
N ALA A 473 -9.11 28.75 -35.14
CA ALA A 473 -9.35 30.17 -34.98
C ALA A 473 -9.31 30.58 -33.49
N VAL A 474 -8.15 31.05 -33.02
CA VAL A 474 -7.93 31.48 -31.63
C VAL A 474 -7.59 32.96 -31.58
N GLU A 475 -8.24 33.70 -30.68
CA GLU A 475 -7.97 35.12 -30.42
C GLU A 475 -7.76 35.38 -28.93
N ALA A 476 -6.79 36.22 -28.60
CA ALA A 476 -6.49 36.62 -27.23
C ALA A 476 -7.07 38.00 -26.91
N LEU A 477 -7.75 38.11 -25.76
CA LEU A 477 -8.42 39.33 -25.32
C LEU A 477 -8.05 39.67 -23.87
N SER A 478 -8.06 40.97 -23.55
CA SER A 478 -8.29 41.41 -22.16
C SER A 478 -9.78 41.37 -21.83
N TYR A 479 -10.16 41.40 -20.56
CA TYR A 479 -11.57 41.29 -20.17
C TYR A 479 -12.46 42.42 -20.70
N ASP A 480 -11.91 43.63 -20.84
CA ASP A 480 -12.59 44.79 -21.44
C ASP A 480 -12.76 44.68 -22.97
N GLN A 481 -12.07 43.75 -23.61
CA GLN A 481 -12.18 43.49 -25.05
C GLN A 481 -13.11 42.31 -25.39
N VAL A 482 -13.68 41.65 -24.37
CA VAL A 482 -14.61 40.53 -24.58
C VAL A 482 -15.83 41.04 -25.35
N PRO A 483 -16.27 40.34 -26.42
CA PRO A 483 -17.39 40.80 -27.24
C PRO A 483 -18.69 40.96 -26.43
N HIS A 484 -19.49 41.97 -26.78
CA HIS A 484 -20.76 42.27 -26.12
C HIS A 484 -21.94 41.53 -26.76
N HIS A 485 -21.79 40.23 -26.99
CA HIS A 485 -22.85 39.36 -27.51
C HIS A 485 -22.71 37.95 -26.94
N ALA A 486 -23.81 37.19 -26.99
CA ALA A 486 -23.88 35.89 -26.35
C ALA A 486 -22.92 34.87 -26.96
N MET A 487 -22.22 34.14 -26.11
CA MET A 487 -21.33 33.03 -26.50
C MET A 487 -22.12 31.72 -26.56
N GLY A 488 -21.66 30.76 -27.35
CA GLY A 488 -22.22 29.40 -27.34
C GLY A 488 -21.79 28.62 -26.11
N LEU A 489 -20.52 28.78 -25.71
CA LEU A 489 -19.93 28.14 -24.54
C LEU A 489 -18.94 29.09 -23.85
N ILE A 490 -19.01 29.16 -22.52
CA ILE A 490 -18.02 29.85 -21.69
C ILE A 490 -17.36 28.81 -20.78
N ILE A 491 -16.03 28.71 -20.82
CA ILE A 491 -15.24 27.84 -19.94
C ILE A 491 -14.43 28.71 -18.98
N ASN A 492 -14.73 28.64 -17.69
CA ASN A 492 -13.96 29.31 -16.66
C ASN A 492 -12.81 28.41 -16.16
N GLY A 493 -11.58 28.75 -16.55
CA GLY A 493 -10.35 28.11 -16.08
C GLY A 493 -9.55 28.99 -15.12
N THR A 494 -10.18 30.02 -14.53
CA THR A 494 -9.53 30.92 -13.57
C THR A 494 -9.61 30.36 -12.15
N SER A 495 -8.68 30.77 -11.29
CA SER A 495 -8.75 30.48 -9.85
C SER A 495 -9.73 31.40 -9.09
N ALA A 496 -10.47 32.29 -9.78
CA ALA A 496 -11.36 33.26 -9.14
C ALA A 496 -12.50 32.57 -8.38
N SER A 497 -13.03 31.46 -8.90
CA SER A 497 -14.07 30.67 -8.24
C SER A 497 -13.64 30.12 -6.87
N ILE A 498 -12.34 29.92 -6.64
CA ILE A 498 -11.81 29.50 -5.32
C ILE A 498 -11.95 30.62 -4.28
N ALA A 499 -11.82 31.87 -4.72
CA ALA A 499 -11.98 33.05 -3.86
C ALA A 499 -13.44 33.51 -3.76
N GLY A 500 -14.38 32.84 -4.44
CA GLY A 500 -15.77 33.28 -4.55
C GLY A 500 -15.99 34.45 -5.52
N ASP A 501 -14.98 34.78 -6.32
CA ASP A 501 -15.02 35.90 -7.27
C ASP A 501 -15.56 35.45 -8.64
N VAL A 502 -16.25 36.37 -9.32
CA VAL A 502 -16.73 36.19 -10.69
C VAL A 502 -15.80 36.94 -11.64
N PRO A 503 -15.35 36.33 -12.76
CA PRO A 503 -14.58 37.04 -13.77
C PRO A 503 -15.33 38.27 -14.32
N ALA A 504 -14.62 39.39 -14.47
CA ALA A 504 -15.19 40.67 -14.89
C ALA A 504 -15.49 40.71 -16.40
N ILE A 505 -16.41 39.88 -16.87
CA ILE A 505 -16.86 39.83 -18.28
C ILE A 505 -18.26 40.47 -18.43
N PRO A 506 -18.60 41.01 -19.62
CA PRO A 506 -19.91 41.63 -19.85
C PRO A 506 -21.06 40.64 -19.68
N ALA A 507 -22.13 41.01 -18.96
CA ALA A 507 -23.32 40.16 -18.81
C ALA A 507 -23.93 39.71 -20.15
N MET A 508 -23.78 40.53 -21.20
CA MET A 508 -24.25 40.25 -22.56
C MET A 508 -23.59 39.03 -23.21
N THR A 509 -22.50 38.50 -22.62
CA THR A 509 -21.90 37.23 -23.08
C THR A 509 -22.76 36.02 -22.75
N ILE A 510 -23.77 36.17 -21.89
CA ILE A 510 -24.67 35.11 -21.46
C ILE A 510 -26.08 35.34 -22.01
N SER A 511 -26.65 34.28 -22.55
CA SER A 511 -28.08 34.16 -22.87
C SER A 511 -28.64 32.85 -22.34
N THR A 512 -29.93 32.59 -22.58
CA THR A 512 -30.58 31.31 -22.27
C THR A 512 -29.94 30.12 -22.96
N ASP A 513 -29.28 30.33 -24.09
CA ASP A 513 -28.65 29.28 -24.90
C ASP A 513 -27.16 29.07 -24.56
N THR A 514 -26.53 30.02 -23.85
CA THR A 514 -25.13 29.95 -23.45
C THR A 514 -24.92 28.85 -22.42
N ALA A 515 -23.99 27.92 -22.73
CA ALA A 515 -23.49 26.95 -21.77
C ALA A 515 -22.32 27.53 -20.97
N CYS A 516 -22.32 27.34 -19.66
CA CYS A 516 -21.27 27.82 -18.75
C CYS A 516 -20.64 26.64 -18.00
N TYR A 517 -19.34 26.45 -18.17
CA TYR A 517 -18.58 25.37 -17.54
C TYR A 517 -17.50 25.96 -16.62
N ASP A 518 -17.53 25.62 -15.33
CA ASP A 518 -16.43 25.94 -14.41
C ASP A 518 -15.49 24.73 -14.33
N MET A 519 -14.18 24.91 -14.54
CA MET A 519 -13.23 23.80 -14.40
C MET A 519 -13.00 23.41 -12.93
N MET A 520 -13.39 24.28 -11.99
CA MET A 520 -13.43 23.95 -10.57
C MET A 520 -14.69 23.14 -10.25
N TYR A 521 -14.61 22.28 -9.22
CA TYR A 521 -15.77 21.56 -8.70
C TYR A 521 -15.95 21.82 -7.20
N ALA A 522 -17.20 21.85 -6.75
CA ALA A 522 -17.56 22.10 -5.35
C ALA A 522 -18.85 21.35 -4.98
N ALA A 523 -19.16 21.29 -3.68
CA ALA A 523 -20.40 20.66 -3.21
C ALA A 523 -21.63 21.48 -3.64
N GLU A 524 -21.50 22.80 -3.58
CA GLU A 524 -22.48 23.77 -4.05
C GLU A 524 -22.04 24.42 -5.38
N PRO A 525 -22.97 24.95 -6.19
CA PRO A 525 -22.64 25.70 -7.41
C PRO A 525 -21.63 26.81 -7.15
N THR A 526 -20.60 26.92 -8.00
CA THR A 526 -19.54 27.93 -7.84
C THR A 526 -20.08 29.36 -8.04
N ALA A 527 -19.34 30.37 -7.58
CA ALA A 527 -19.70 31.78 -7.78
C ALA A 527 -19.94 32.12 -9.25
N PHE A 528 -19.12 31.58 -10.16
CA PHE A 528 -19.30 31.73 -11.60
C PHE A 528 -20.60 31.10 -12.09
N MET A 529 -20.94 29.88 -11.65
CA MET A 529 -22.19 29.22 -12.04
C MET A 529 -23.41 29.97 -11.52
N GLN A 530 -23.39 30.41 -10.27
CA GLN A 530 -24.47 31.20 -9.67
C GLN A 530 -24.69 32.51 -10.44
N TRP A 531 -23.61 33.22 -10.74
CA TRP A 531 -23.66 34.43 -11.55
C TRP A 531 -24.19 34.15 -12.96
N ALA A 532 -23.71 33.09 -13.62
CA ALA A 532 -24.16 32.74 -14.96
C ALA A 532 -25.68 32.45 -15.00
N THR A 533 -26.19 31.72 -14.01
CA THR A 533 -27.63 31.48 -13.87
C THR A 533 -28.41 32.77 -13.61
N GLN A 534 -27.86 33.70 -12.81
CA GLN A 534 -28.48 35.02 -12.59
C GLN A 534 -28.52 35.86 -13.89
N GLN A 535 -27.55 35.70 -14.79
CA GLN A 535 -27.55 36.34 -16.12
C GLN A 535 -28.40 35.59 -17.16
N GLY A 536 -29.04 34.47 -16.80
CA GLY A 536 -30.00 33.75 -17.64
C GLY A 536 -29.49 32.45 -18.26
N ALA A 537 -28.27 32.00 -17.96
CA ALA A 537 -27.78 30.70 -18.45
C ALA A 537 -28.64 29.55 -17.88
N THR A 538 -29.17 28.71 -18.78
CA THR A 538 -29.94 27.51 -18.39
C THR A 538 -29.07 26.26 -18.28
N LYS A 539 -27.82 26.34 -18.76
CA LYS A 539 -26.85 25.23 -18.83
C LYS A 539 -25.60 25.62 -18.06
N CYS A 540 -25.48 25.16 -16.82
CA CYS A 540 -24.30 25.36 -15.98
C CYS A 540 -23.77 24.02 -15.47
N SER A 541 -22.45 23.82 -15.50
CA SER A 541 -21.79 22.64 -14.92
C SER A 541 -20.44 23.01 -14.33
N ASP A 542 -19.96 22.17 -13.42
CA ASP A 542 -18.66 22.28 -12.77
C ASP A 542 -17.70 21.19 -13.25
N GLY A 543 -16.46 21.22 -12.75
CA GLY A 543 -15.37 20.37 -13.21
C GLY A 543 -15.38 18.93 -12.70
N LEU A 544 -16.42 18.47 -11.99
CA LEU A 544 -16.44 17.10 -11.47
C LEU A 544 -16.49 16.09 -12.62
N GLY A 545 -17.28 16.36 -13.65
CA GLY A 545 -17.37 15.49 -14.82
C GLY A 545 -16.05 15.43 -15.58
N MET A 546 -15.37 16.57 -15.78
CA MET A 546 -14.00 16.62 -16.29
C MET A 546 -13.03 15.77 -15.46
N LEU A 547 -13.12 15.79 -14.12
CA LEU A 547 -12.27 14.97 -13.24
C LEU A 547 -12.51 13.46 -13.44
N VAL A 548 -13.76 13.04 -13.59
CA VAL A 548 -14.09 11.61 -13.80
C VAL A 548 -13.71 11.16 -15.21
N GLU A 549 -13.95 11.98 -16.23
CA GLU A 549 -13.62 11.64 -17.63
C GLU A 549 -12.10 11.59 -17.87
N GLN A 550 -11.30 12.50 -17.28
CA GLN A 550 -9.84 12.41 -17.40
C GLN A 550 -9.29 11.14 -16.71
N ALA A 551 -9.91 10.71 -15.62
CA ALA A 551 -9.57 9.47 -14.93
C ALA A 551 -9.96 8.25 -15.77
N ALA A 552 -11.12 8.28 -16.43
CA ALA A 552 -11.57 7.23 -17.34
C ALA A 552 -10.64 7.07 -18.54
N GLU A 553 -10.16 8.19 -19.11
CA GLU A 553 -9.16 8.16 -20.17
C GLU A 553 -7.81 7.63 -19.68
N SER A 554 -7.38 7.99 -18.46
CA SER A 554 -6.18 7.41 -17.84
C SER A 554 -6.32 5.90 -17.66
N PHE A 555 -7.47 5.44 -17.17
CA PHE A 555 -7.78 4.01 -17.02
C PHE A 555 -7.76 3.29 -18.37
N ARG A 556 -8.30 3.90 -19.44
CA ARG A 556 -8.25 3.35 -20.80
C ARG A 556 -6.82 3.22 -21.31
N LEU A 557 -5.97 4.21 -21.06
CA LEU A 557 -4.56 4.17 -21.46
C LEU A 557 -3.80 3.03 -20.76
N TRP A 558 -4.10 2.76 -19.49
CA TRP A 558 -3.43 1.71 -18.73
C TRP A 558 -4.01 0.30 -18.96
N ARG A 559 -5.33 0.19 -19.04
CA ARG A 559 -6.05 -1.09 -19.02
C ARG A 559 -6.69 -1.47 -20.35
N GLY A 560 -6.68 -0.57 -21.33
CA GLY A 560 -7.26 -0.81 -22.67
C GLY A 560 -8.79 -0.73 -22.72
N ILE A 561 -9.47 -0.40 -21.62
CA ILE A 561 -10.93 -0.31 -21.51
C ILE A 561 -11.36 1.06 -20.98
N LYS A 562 -12.37 1.69 -21.59
CA LYS A 562 -12.95 2.93 -21.08
C LYS A 562 -14.16 2.61 -20.18
N PRO A 563 -14.12 2.93 -18.87
CA PRO A 563 -15.24 2.74 -17.96
C PRO A 563 -16.39 3.71 -18.28
N ALA A 564 -17.61 3.41 -17.79
CA ALA A 564 -18.74 4.33 -17.87
C ALA A 564 -18.70 5.33 -16.70
N THR A 565 -18.76 6.61 -17.03
CA THR A 565 -18.42 7.74 -16.14
C THR A 565 -19.63 8.32 -15.41
N GLN A 566 -20.79 8.42 -16.07
CA GLN A 566 -22.00 9.01 -15.47
C GLN A 566 -22.38 8.41 -14.10
N PRO A 567 -22.39 7.07 -13.89
CA PRO A 567 -22.71 6.51 -12.58
C PRO A 567 -21.75 6.95 -11.47
N VAL A 568 -20.46 7.12 -11.80
CA VAL A 568 -19.42 7.56 -10.85
C VAL A 568 -19.56 9.05 -10.55
N ILE A 569 -19.90 9.86 -11.56
CA ILE A 569 -20.21 11.30 -11.37
C ILE A 569 -21.38 11.46 -10.40
N ASP A 570 -22.48 10.72 -10.62
CA ASP A 570 -23.69 10.79 -9.79
C ASP A 570 -23.40 10.36 -8.34
N GLN A 571 -22.65 9.25 -8.17
CA GLN A 571 -22.24 8.76 -6.86
C GLN A 571 -21.39 9.80 -6.10
N LEU A 572 -20.39 10.39 -6.75
CA LEU A 572 -19.53 11.40 -6.13
C LEU A 572 -20.30 12.66 -5.79
N ARG A 573 -21.25 13.07 -6.63
CA ARG A 573 -22.11 14.24 -6.36
C ARG A 573 -22.97 14.01 -5.12
N ALA A 574 -23.62 12.85 -5.02
CA ALA A 574 -24.44 12.49 -3.86
C ALA A 574 -23.62 12.47 -2.56
N GLN A 575 -22.36 12.00 -2.59
CA GLN A 575 -21.47 12.00 -1.44
C GLN A 575 -20.98 13.39 -1.02
N MET A 576 -20.87 14.33 -1.97
CA MET A 576 -20.52 15.72 -1.66
C MET A 576 -21.66 16.44 -0.95
N SER A 577 -22.90 16.22 -1.41
CA SER A 577 -24.08 16.84 -0.80
C SER A 577 -24.46 16.26 0.57
N SER A 578 -24.01 15.04 0.92
CA SER A 578 -24.35 14.39 2.19
C SER A 578 -23.38 14.66 3.34
N LYS A 579 -22.17 15.16 3.08
CA LYS A 579 -21.17 15.45 4.12
C LYS A 579 -21.41 16.77 4.88
N ASP A 580 -22.36 17.58 4.42
CA ASP A 580 -22.76 18.86 5.02
C ASP A 580 -24.14 18.80 5.71
N ALA A 581 -24.69 17.59 5.96
CA ALA A 581 -25.98 17.37 6.64
C ALA A 581 -25.84 16.98 8.13
#